data_AF-A0A5M6D123-F1
#
_entry.id   AF-A0A5M6D123-F1
#
_cell.length_a   1.000
_cell.length_b   1.000
_cell.length_c   1.000
_cell.angle_alpha   90.00
_cell.angle_beta   90.00
_cell.angle_gamma   90.00
#
_symmetry.space_group_name_H-M   'P 1'
#
loop_
_entity.id
_entity.type
_entity.pdbx_description
1 polymer ?
#
loop_
_entity_poly.entity_id
_entity_poly.type
_entity_poly.pdbx_seq_one_letter_code
_entity_poly.pdbx_strand_id
1 'polypeptide(L)'
;MPRLLPKLLLFISGVTVLTGAVQVVAAPLVLNIVGARTDKTSAHFFAIVGMFMVLFGGLLWQSLKRPLGPEPIFWCGLQKFGAAVAIGLGVRNGIFSSLALSVALFDFVSGILIFTYWRNFKNKA
;
A
#
# COMPACT_ATOMS: atom_id res chain seq x y z
N MET A 1 15.68 -0.92 18.83
CA MET A 1 14.86 0.00 17.99
C MET A 1 13.35 -0.10 18.32
N PRO A 2 12.87 0.13 19.55
CA PRO A 2 11.60 -0.50 19.96
C PRO A 2 10.32 0.34 19.77
N ARG A 3 10.38 1.67 19.59
CA ARG A 3 9.19 2.53 19.53
C ARG A 3 8.96 3.27 18.21
N LEU A 4 9.94 3.26 17.30
CA LEU A 4 9.85 4.02 16.05
C LEU A 4 9.09 3.26 14.96
N LEU A 5 9.31 1.93 14.85
CA LEU A 5 8.72 1.10 13.80
C LEU A 5 7.18 1.12 13.82
N PRO A 6 6.48 0.94 14.98
CA PRO A 6 5.02 1.03 14.99
C PRO A 6 4.49 2.41 14.61
N LYS A 7 5.18 3.50 15.01
CA LYS A 7 4.80 4.87 14.63
C LYS A 7 4.95 5.12 13.13
N LEU A 8 6.05 4.62 12.55
CA LEU A 8 6.29 4.70 11.12
C LEU A 8 5.23 3.91 10.34
N LEU A 9 4.90 2.70 10.78
CA LEU A 9 3.84 1.90 10.17
C LEU A 9 2.46 2.55 10.32
N LEU A 10 2.20 3.23 11.43
CA LEU A 10 0.97 4.01 11.63
C LEU A 10 0.89 5.19 10.65
N PHE A 11 2.01 5.86 10.41
CA PHE A 11 2.10 6.92 9.41
C PHE A 11 1.87 6.37 8.00
N ILE A 12 2.55 5.26 7.63
CA ILE A 12 2.38 4.59 6.33
C ILE A 12 0.94 4.15 6.12
N SER A 13 0.30 3.57 7.14
CA SER A 13 -1.09 3.14 7.03
C SER A 13 -2.04 4.33 6.85
N GLY A 14 -1.83 5.43 7.58
CA GLY A 14 -2.58 6.68 7.39
C GLY A 14 -2.43 7.24 5.96
N VAL A 15 -1.20 7.34 5.45
CA VAL A 15 -0.93 7.79 4.08
C VAL A 15 -1.60 6.86 3.06
N THR A 16 -1.53 5.55 3.27
CA THR A 16 -2.14 4.55 2.37
C THR A 16 -3.67 4.69 2.34
N VAL A 17 -4.30 4.94 3.49
CA VAL A 17 -5.75 5.20 3.55
C VAL A 17 -6.11 6.49 2.82
N LEU A 18 -5.38 7.58 3.08
CA LEU A 18 -5.68 8.88 2.46
C LEU A 18 -5.50 8.83 0.94
N THR A 19 -4.38 8.29 0.46
CA THR A 19 -4.11 8.14 -0.97
C THR A 19 -5.09 7.18 -1.63
N GLY A 20 -5.43 6.07 -0.99
CA GLY A 20 -6.47 5.15 -1.45
C GLY A 20 -7.83 5.81 -1.57
N ALA A 21 -8.24 6.62 -0.58
CA ALA A 21 -9.51 7.33 -0.61
C ALA A 21 -9.56 8.38 -1.74
N VAL A 22 -8.47 9.13 -1.94
CA VAL A 22 -8.34 10.02 -3.10
C VAL A 22 -8.44 9.23 -4.40
N GLN A 23 -7.81 8.06 -4.49
CA GLN A 23 -7.85 7.21 -5.67
C GLN A 23 -9.26 6.63 -5.94
N VAL A 24 -10.05 6.34 -4.90
CA VAL A 24 -11.46 5.91 -5.06
C VAL A 24 -12.31 7.02 -5.68
N VAL A 25 -12.17 8.26 -5.20
CA VAL A 25 -13.01 9.39 -5.62
C VAL A 25 -12.49 10.05 -6.90
N ALA A 26 -11.18 10.10 -7.08
CA ALA A 26 -10.49 10.84 -8.12
C ALA A 26 -9.43 9.99 -8.83
N ALA A 27 -9.76 8.75 -9.18
CA ALA A 27 -8.88 7.85 -9.94
C ALA A 27 -8.22 8.50 -11.18
N PRO A 28 -8.92 9.30 -12.01
CA PRO A 28 -8.30 9.93 -13.18
C PRO A 28 -7.16 10.90 -12.82
N LEU A 29 -7.26 11.60 -11.68
CA LEU A 29 -6.21 12.49 -11.21
C LEU A 29 -4.94 11.70 -10.86
N VAL A 30 -5.09 10.60 -10.13
CA VAL A 30 -3.96 9.75 -9.73
C VAL A 30 -3.33 9.07 -10.95
N LEU A 31 -4.15 8.57 -11.89
CA LEU A 31 -3.69 7.98 -13.14
C LEU A 31 -2.87 8.95 -14.00
N ASN A 32 -3.29 10.22 -14.09
CA ASN A 32 -2.53 11.25 -14.78
C ASN A 32 -1.17 11.51 -14.12
N ILE A 33 -1.10 11.50 -12.78
CA ILE A 33 0.17 11.67 -12.04
C ILE A 33 1.13 10.51 -12.34
N VAL A 34 0.65 9.27 -12.36
CA VAL A 34 1.48 8.10 -12.68
C VAL A 34 1.74 7.91 -14.19
N GLY A 35 1.22 8.82 -15.02
CA GLY A 35 1.41 8.82 -16.47
C GLY A 35 0.72 7.65 -17.18
N ALA A 36 -0.36 7.12 -16.61
CA ALA A 36 -1.15 6.06 -17.22
C ALA A 36 -2.21 6.63 -18.17
N ARG A 37 -2.64 5.80 -19.13
CA ARG A 37 -3.80 6.13 -19.97
C ARG A 37 -5.06 6.26 -19.12
N THR A 38 -5.72 7.40 -19.23
CA THR A 38 -6.97 7.72 -18.52
C THR A 38 -8.17 7.45 -19.42
N ASP A 39 -8.72 6.24 -19.32
CA ASP A 39 -10.01 5.87 -19.90
C ASP A 39 -10.97 5.41 -18.78
N LYS A 40 -12.25 5.21 -19.11
CA LYS A 40 -13.27 4.87 -18.10
C LYS A 40 -12.97 3.55 -17.38
N THR A 41 -12.42 2.59 -18.11
CA THR A 41 -12.09 1.26 -17.58
C THR A 41 -10.87 1.34 -16.67
N SER A 42 -9.81 2.02 -17.09
CA SER A 42 -8.63 2.21 -16.25
C SER A 42 -8.95 2.98 -14.98
N ALA A 43 -9.77 4.04 -15.06
CA ALA A 43 -10.23 4.79 -13.89
C ALA A 43 -11.03 3.93 -12.91
N HIS A 44 -11.93 3.08 -13.42
CA HIS A 44 -12.73 2.21 -12.57
C HIS A 44 -11.88 1.16 -11.84
N PHE A 45 -10.97 0.48 -12.56
CA PHE A 45 -10.06 -0.48 -11.93
C PHE A 45 -9.12 0.18 -10.93
N PHE A 46 -8.63 1.39 -11.23
CA PHE A 46 -7.78 2.12 -10.31
C PHE A 46 -8.55 2.53 -9.04
N ALA A 47 -9.82 2.90 -9.15
CA ALA A 47 -10.68 3.15 -7.99
C ALA A 47 -10.86 1.89 -7.12
N ILE A 48 -11.02 0.71 -7.73
CA ILE A 48 -11.08 -0.58 -7.01
C ILE A 48 -9.77 -0.84 -6.25
N VAL A 49 -8.62 -0.60 -6.88
CA VAL A 49 -7.32 -0.70 -6.20
C VAL A 49 -7.23 0.27 -5.01
N GLY A 50 -7.71 1.51 -5.20
CA GLY A 50 -7.78 2.51 -4.13
C GLY A 50 -8.63 2.04 -2.95
N MET A 51 -9.75 1.37 -3.21
CA MET A 51 -10.62 0.80 -2.17
C MET A 51 -9.88 -0.27 -1.36
N PHE A 52 -9.12 -1.16 -2.00
CA PHE A 52 -8.27 -2.11 -1.27
C PHE A 52 -7.18 -1.42 -0.45
N MET A 53 -6.56 -0.34 -0.96
CA MET A 53 -5.59 0.44 -0.18
C MET A 53 -6.22 1.01 1.10
N VAL A 54 -7.46 1.52 1.03
CA VAL A 54 -8.21 1.99 2.20
C VAL A 54 -8.44 0.86 3.20
N LEU A 55 -8.89 -0.30 2.73
CA LEU A 55 -9.18 -1.44 3.60
C LEU A 55 -7.93 -2.00 4.29
N PHE A 56 -6.85 -2.26 3.54
CA PHE A 56 -5.61 -2.80 4.11
C PHE A 56 -4.85 -1.75 4.94
N GLY A 57 -4.88 -0.48 4.54
CA GLY A 57 -4.35 0.61 5.36
C GLY A 57 -5.11 0.73 6.68
N GLY A 58 -6.44 0.67 6.65
CA GLY A 58 -7.29 0.67 7.84
C GLY A 58 -7.02 -0.54 8.74
N LEU A 59 -6.90 -1.73 8.16
CA LEU A 59 -6.59 -2.97 8.87
C LEU A 59 -5.23 -2.89 9.59
N LEU A 60 -4.20 -2.38 8.92
CA LEU A 60 -2.88 -2.17 9.53
C LEU A 60 -2.95 -1.14 10.65
N TRP A 61 -3.64 -0.02 10.44
CA TRP A 61 -3.83 1.01 11.47
C TRP A 61 -4.52 0.44 12.73
N GLN A 62 -5.60 -0.31 12.54
CA GLN A 62 -6.33 -0.93 13.64
C GLN A 62 -5.47 -1.97 14.36
N SER A 63 -4.76 -2.82 13.61
CA SER A 63 -3.87 -3.86 14.17
C SER A 63 -2.70 -3.29 14.98
N LEU A 64 -2.24 -2.08 14.65
CA LEU A 64 -1.20 -1.38 15.41
C LEU A 64 -1.72 -0.71 16.70
N LYS A 65 -2.98 -0.26 16.71
CA LYS A 65 -3.60 0.38 17.89
C LYS A 65 -4.23 -0.61 18.86
N ARG A 66 -4.83 -1.67 18.32
CA ARG A 66 -5.49 -2.76 19.05
C ARG A 66 -4.97 -4.07 18.44
N PRO A 67 -3.92 -4.67 19.01
CA PRO A 67 -3.33 -5.88 18.46
C PRO A 67 -4.33 -7.03 18.42
N LEU A 68 -4.73 -7.45 17.21
CA LEU A 68 -5.67 -8.55 16.98
C LEU A 68 -4.96 -9.91 16.77
N GLY A 69 -3.69 -9.87 16.36
CA GLY A 69 -2.88 -11.06 16.03
C GLY A 69 -1.81 -10.75 14.96
N PRO A 70 -0.87 -11.67 14.69
CA PRO A 70 0.12 -11.50 13.62
C PRO A 70 -0.45 -11.62 12.20
N GLU A 71 -1.57 -12.32 12.01
CA GLU A 71 -2.11 -12.68 10.68
C GLU A 71 -2.54 -11.45 9.86
N PRO A 72 -3.28 -10.46 10.40
CA PRO A 72 -3.63 -9.26 9.63
C PRO A 72 -2.40 -8.48 9.15
N ILE A 73 -1.35 -8.43 9.97
CA ILE A 73 -0.10 -7.73 9.65
C ILE A 73 0.61 -8.43 8.49
N PHE A 74 0.63 -9.77 8.48
CA PHE A 74 1.18 -10.57 7.38
C PHE A 74 0.49 -10.25 6.06
N TRP A 75 -0.85 -10.25 6.02
CA TRP A 75 -1.61 -9.97 4.81
C TRP A 75 -1.43 -8.52 4.33
N CYS A 76 -1.31 -7.55 5.24
CA CYS A 76 -0.97 -6.17 4.88
C CYS A 76 0.42 -6.06 4.23
N GLY A 77 1.40 -6.80 4.76
CA GLY A 77 2.73 -6.88 4.18
C GLY A 77 2.70 -7.47 2.77
N LEU A 78 1.97 -8.57 2.59
CA LEU A 78 1.82 -9.24 1.29
C LEU A 78 1.14 -8.33 0.26
N GLN A 79 0.10 -7.58 0.66
CA GLN A 79 -0.57 -6.63 -0.23
C GLN A 79 0.38 -5.55 -0.74
N LYS A 80 1.25 -5.00 0.14
CA LYS A 80 2.25 -4.00 -0.25
C LYS A 80 3.29 -4.55 -1.23
N PHE A 81 3.80 -5.76 -0.99
CA PHE A 81 4.70 -6.41 -1.95
C PHE A 81 4.02 -6.72 -3.28
N GLY A 82 2.78 -7.23 -3.24
CA GLY A 82 1.98 -7.48 -4.44
C GLY A 82 1.77 -6.22 -5.26
N ALA A 83 1.45 -5.09 -4.61
CA ALA A 83 1.32 -3.78 -5.25
C ALA A 83 2.64 -3.33 -5.90
N ALA A 84 3.76 -3.42 -5.18
CA ALA A 84 5.07 -3.06 -5.71
C ALA A 84 5.45 -3.87 -6.97
N VAL A 85 5.21 -5.19 -6.95
CA VAL A 85 5.45 -6.08 -8.10
C VAL A 85 4.52 -5.73 -9.26
N ALA A 86 3.22 -5.54 -9.01
CA ALA A 86 2.24 -5.22 -10.04
C ALA A 86 2.56 -3.88 -10.74
N ILE A 87 2.92 -2.84 -9.99
CA ILE A 87 3.33 -1.55 -10.55
C ILE A 87 4.64 -1.70 -11.32
N GLY A 88 5.63 -2.42 -10.79
CA GLY A 88 6.90 -2.69 -11.49
C GLY A 88 6.70 -3.41 -12.83
N LEU A 89 5.82 -4.42 -12.87
CA LEU A 89 5.42 -5.08 -14.12
C LEU A 89 4.68 -4.13 -15.07
N GLY A 90 3.83 -3.26 -14.54
CA GLY A 90 3.15 -2.24 -15.35
C GLY A 90 4.11 -1.25 -15.99
N VAL A 91 5.16 -0.81 -15.28
CA VAL A 91 6.22 0.04 -15.87
C VAL A 91 7.01 -0.72 -16.94
N ARG A 92 7.41 -1.97 -16.66
CA ARG A 92 8.12 -2.82 -17.63
C ARG A 92 7.31 -3.04 -18.91
N ASN A 93 6.00 -3.13 -18.81
CA ASN A 93 5.09 -3.31 -19.94
C ASN A 93 4.67 -1.99 -20.61
N GLY A 94 5.20 -0.84 -20.17
CA GLY A 94 4.88 0.48 -20.74
C GLY A 94 3.47 1.00 -20.39
N ILE A 95 2.82 0.44 -19.36
CA ILE A 95 1.48 0.84 -18.90
C ILE A 95 1.57 2.10 -18.01
N PHE A 96 2.61 2.19 -17.19
CA PHE A 96 2.87 3.30 -16.28
C PHE A 96 4.19 4.00 -16.64
N SER A 97 4.30 5.28 -16.28
CA SER A 97 5.57 6.01 -16.39
C SER A 97 6.60 5.53 -15.38
N SER A 98 7.87 5.88 -15.60
CA SER A 98 8.96 5.62 -14.65
C SER A 98 8.73 6.24 -13.27
N LEU A 99 7.90 7.28 -13.16
CA LEU A 99 7.52 7.89 -11.88
C LEU A 99 6.75 6.91 -10.97
N ALA A 100 6.04 5.94 -11.55
CA ALA A 100 5.35 4.89 -10.79
C ALA A 100 6.33 3.94 -10.07
N LEU A 101 7.60 3.85 -10.49
CA LEU A 101 8.61 3.09 -9.75
C LEU A 101 8.88 3.67 -8.36
N SER A 102 8.71 4.98 -8.17
CA SER A 102 8.83 5.61 -6.85
C SER A 102 7.73 5.10 -5.91
N VAL A 103 6.51 4.91 -6.43
CA VAL A 103 5.39 4.32 -5.68
C VAL A 103 5.66 2.85 -5.38
N ALA A 104 6.14 2.09 -6.38
CA ALA A 104 6.52 0.69 -6.18
C ALA A 104 7.63 0.53 -5.12
N LEU A 105 8.63 1.41 -5.12
CA LEU A 105 9.70 1.41 -4.13
C LEU A 105 9.15 1.73 -2.73
N PHE A 106 8.27 2.73 -2.62
CA PHE A 106 7.61 3.05 -1.36
C PHE A 106 6.83 1.85 -0.81
N ASP A 107 6.06 1.16 -1.65
CA ASP A 107 5.30 -0.02 -1.25
C ASP A 107 6.21 -1.20 -0.90
N PHE A 108 7.29 -1.41 -1.63
CA PHE A 108 8.28 -2.45 -1.35
C PHE A 108 8.96 -2.24 0.02
N VAL A 109 9.45 -1.02 0.28
CA VAL A 109 10.05 -0.65 1.57
C VAL A 109 9.02 -0.77 2.70
N SER A 110 7.80 -0.31 2.47
CA SER A 110 6.70 -0.47 3.43
C SER A 110 6.42 -1.95 3.74
N GLY A 111 6.42 -2.81 2.72
CA GLY A 111 6.30 -4.26 2.87
C GLY A 111 7.39 -4.84 3.77
N ILE A 112 8.66 -4.50 3.53
CA ILE A 112 9.79 -4.93 4.37
C ILE A 112 9.58 -4.51 5.83
N LEU A 113 9.17 -3.27 6.07
CA LEU A 113 8.93 -2.76 7.42
C LEU A 113 7.77 -3.51 8.11
N ILE A 114 6.69 -3.79 7.39
CA ILE A 114 5.55 -4.55 7.91
C ILE A 114 5.98 -5.97 8.26
N PHE A 115 6.73 -6.66 7.40
CA PHE A 115 7.22 -8.02 7.68
C PHE A 115 8.24 -8.06 8.83
N THR A 116 9.07 -7.03 8.95
CA THR A 116 9.98 -6.88 10.09
C THR A 116 9.20 -6.74 11.40
N TYR A 117 8.13 -5.94 11.39
CA TYR A 117 7.23 -5.81 12.54
C TYR A 117 6.49 -7.11 12.84
N TRP A 118 5.96 -7.79 11.82
CA TRP A 118 5.30 -9.08 11.94
C TRP A 118 6.19 -10.14 12.60
N ARG A 119 7.43 -10.29 12.12
CA ARG A 119 8.40 -11.24 12.71
C ARG A 119 8.67 -10.93 14.18
N ASN A 120 8.81 -9.66 14.53
CA ASN A 120 9.01 -9.23 15.91
C ASN A 120 7.77 -9.44 16.78
N PHE A 121 6.57 -9.32 16.21
CA PHE A 121 5.31 -9.57 16.89
C PHE A 121 5.12 -11.06 17.17
N LYS A 122 5.37 -11.93 16.18
CA LYS A 122 5.29 -13.39 16.31
C LYS A 122 6.28 -13.93 17.34
N ASN A 123 7.48 -13.38 17.44
CA ASN A 123 8.48 -13.81 18.42
C ASN A 123 8.16 -13.42 19.89
N LYS A 124 7.13 -12.59 20.11
CA LYS A 124 6.71 -12.11 21.44
C LYS A 124 5.38 -12.70 21.91
N ALA A 125 4.63 -13.33 21.01
CA ALA A 125 3.40 -14.06 21.30
C ALA A 125 3.75 -15.53 21.61
#